data_AF-A0A3D4VVQ1-F1
#
_entry.id   AF-A0A3D4VVQ1-F1
#
_cell.length_a   1.000
_cell.length_b   1.000
_cell.length_c   1.000
_cell.angle_alpha   90.00
_cell.angle_beta   90.00
_cell.angle_gamma   90.00
#
_symmetry.space_group_name_H-M   'P 1'
#
loop_
_entity.id
_entity.type
_entity.pdbx_description
1 polymer ?
#
loop_
_entity_poly.entity_id
_entity_poly.type
_entity_poly.pdbx_seq_one_letter_code
_entity_poly.pdbx_strand_id
1 'polypeptide(L)' 'MDKSQVIAIIAEQLGIAETEITEDTVFADLGADSLDLFQIISALEEEFDIEFENEDVEKIKTVGDAIDYVKAAVE' A
#
# COMPACT_ATOMS: atom_id res chain seq x y z
N MET A 1 -12.09 8.79 -1.71
CA MET A 1 -10.77 8.28 -2.13
C MET A 1 -10.97 6.94 -2.84
N ASP A 2 -10.37 6.77 -4.02
CA ASP A 2 -10.56 5.58 -4.84
C ASP A 2 -9.49 4.53 -4.52
N LYS A 3 -9.89 3.41 -3.90
CA LYS A 3 -8.99 2.28 -3.59
C LYS A 3 -8.19 1.77 -4.79
N SER A 4 -8.71 1.99 -6.00
CA SER A 4 -8.05 1.70 -7.26
C SER A 4 -6.72 2.43 -7.43
N GLN A 5 -6.56 3.65 -6.91
CA GLN A 5 -5.30 4.38 -7.01
C GLN A 5 -4.20 3.74 -6.16
N VAL A 6 -4.54 3.33 -4.93
CA VAL A 6 -3.60 2.64 -4.03
C VAL A 6 -3.17 1.31 -4.65
N ILE A 7 -4.12 0.53 -5.18
CA ILE A 7 -3.83 -0.74 -5.85
C ILE A 7 -2.96 -0.53 -7.09
N ALA A 8 -3.20 0.52 -7.88
CA ALA A 8 -2.39 0.82 -9.06
C ALA A 8 -0.93 1.13 -8.70
N ILE A 9 -0.69 1.92 -7.65
CA ILE A 9 0.66 2.25 -7.16
C ILE A 9 1.37 0.98 -6.67
N ILE A 10 0.68 0.14 -5.88
CA ILE A 10 1.23 -1.13 -5.40
C ILE A 10 1.55 -2.08 -6.56
N ALA A 11 0.63 -2.20 -7.53
CA ALA A 11 0.81 -3.02 -8.71
C ALA A 11 2.02 -2.57 -9.55
N GLU A 12 2.18 -1.27 -9.73
CA GLU A 12 3.30 -0.69 -10.48
C GLU A 12 4.64 -0.92 -9.75
N GLN A 13 4.69 -0.69 -8.44
CA GLN A 13 5.91 -0.91 -7.64
C GLN A 13 6.33 -2.37 -7.59
N LEU A 14 5.36 -3.29 -7.44
CA LEU A 14 5.63 -4.72 -7.38
C LEU A 14 5.73 -5.39 -8.76
N GLY A 15 5.37 -4.67 -9.83
CA GLY A 15 5.40 -5.19 -11.19
C GLY A 15 4.40 -6.34 -11.44
N ILE A 16 3.26 -6.34 -10.72
CA ILE A 16 2.20 -7.36 -10.82
C ILE A 16 0.92 -6.75 -11.38
N ALA A 17 -0.04 -7.58 -11.79
CA ALA A 17 -1.33 -7.07 -12.26
C ALA A 17 -2.23 -6.68 -11.09
N GLU A 18 -2.96 -5.55 -11.22
CA GLU A 18 -3.97 -5.11 -10.24
C GLU A 18 -5.03 -6.20 -9.95
N THR A 19 -5.28 -7.09 -10.92
CA THR A 19 -6.21 -8.22 -10.79
C THR A 19 -5.70 -9.34 -9.88
N GLU A 20 -4.39 -9.41 -9.65
CA GLU A 20 -3.77 -10.36 -8.69
C GLU A 20 -3.74 -9.79 -7.27
N ILE A 21 -4.01 -8.50 -7.12
CA ILE A 21 -4.07 -7.81 -5.84
C ILE A 21 -5.50 -7.83 -5.33
N THR A 22 -5.67 -8.34 -4.11
CA THR A 22 -6.93 -8.31 -3.38
C THR A 22 -6.70 -7.69 -2.00
N GLU A 23 -7.78 -7.28 -1.36
CA GLU A 23 -7.78 -6.67 -0.03
C GLU A 23 -7.18 -7.65 1.01
N ASP A 24 -7.42 -8.95 0.84
CA ASP A 24 -6.87 -10.04 1.64
C ASP A 24 -5.42 -10.43 1.28
N THR A 25 -4.86 -9.90 0.19
CA THR A 25 -3.52 -10.29 -0.25
C THR A 25 -2.48 -9.71 0.69
N VAL A 26 -1.58 -10.57 1.19
CA VAL A 26 -0.44 -10.19 2.03
C VAL A 26 0.69 -9.68 1.14
N PHE A 27 1.31 -8.55 1.51
CA PHE A 27 2.45 -8.00 0.78
C PHE A 27 3.60 -9.00 0.63
N ALA A 28 3.88 -9.76 1.69
CA ALA A 28 4.89 -10.81 1.68
C ALA A 28 4.59 -11.96 0.68
N ASP A 29 3.31 -12.25 0.40
CA ASP A 29 2.92 -13.27 -0.59
C ASP A 29 3.10 -12.76 -2.03
N LEU A 30 3.02 -11.44 -2.23
CA LEU A 30 3.34 -10.78 -3.50
C LEU A 30 4.84 -10.68 -3.75
N GLY A 31 5.67 -11.11 -2.78
CA GLY A 31 7.12 -10.97 -2.84
C GLY A 31 7.60 -9.57 -2.45
N ALA A 32 6.71 -8.72 -1.90
CA ALA A 32 7.10 -7.43 -1.36
C ALA A 32 7.87 -7.65 -0.05
N ASP A 33 9.11 -7.16 -0.01
CA ASP A 33 9.91 -7.16 1.21
C ASP A 33 9.75 -5.83 1.99
N SER A 34 10.53 -5.65 3.05
CA SER A 34 10.50 -4.41 3.84
C SER A 34 10.93 -3.16 3.05
N LEU A 35 11.76 -3.32 2.00
CA LEU A 35 12.17 -2.22 1.13
C LEU A 35 11.09 -1.87 0.13
N ASP A 36 10.40 -2.87 -0.42
CA ASP A 36 9.25 -2.66 -1.31
C ASP A 36 8.12 -1.96 -0.56
N LEU A 37 7.80 -2.40 0.66
CA LEU A 37 6.84 -1.73 1.53
C LEU A 37 7.24 -0.27 1.78
N PHE A 38 8.51 0.00 2.09
CA PHE A 38 8.98 1.37 2.31
C PHE A 38 8.83 2.25 1.06
N GLN A 39 9.13 1.71 -0.12
CA GLN A 39 8.95 2.43 -1.40
C GLN A 39 7.47 2.68 -1.71
N ILE A 40 6.61 1.69 -1.50
CA ILE A 40 5.15 1.82 -1.68
C ILE A 40 4.61 2.90 -0.75
N ILE A 41 4.92 2.83 0.55
CA ILE A 41 4.49 3.81 1.55
C ILE A 41 4.96 5.20 1.15
N SER A 42 6.25 5.36 0.81
CA SER A 42 6.79 6.66 0.41
C SER A 42 6.12 7.22 -0.86
N ALA A 43 5.76 6.36 -1.82
CA ALA A 43 5.01 6.77 -3.01
C ALA A 43 3.57 7.18 -2.67
N LEU A 44 2.92 6.48 -1.74
CA LEU A 44 1.58 6.83 -1.25
C LEU A 44 1.60 8.15 -0.47
N GLU A 45 2.61 8.36 0.37
CA GLU A 45 2.85 9.63 1.09
C GLU A 45 2.98 10.81 0.12
N GLU A 46 3.81 10.67 -0.92
CA GLU A 46 4.02 11.73 -1.91
C GLU A 46 2.79 11.97 -2.80
N GLU A 47 2.13 10.90 -3.27
CA GLU A 47 0.97 11.02 -4.15
C GLU A 47 -0.25 11.62 -3.43
N PHE A 48 -0.45 11.26 -2.16
CA PHE A 48 -1.62 11.67 -1.40
C PHE A 48 -1.36 12.79 -0.39
N ASP A 49 -0.12 13.29 -0.30
CA ASP A 49 0.33 14.30 0.66
C ASP A 49 0.01 13.89 2.12
N ILE A 50 0.29 12.62 2.45
CA ILE A 50 0.07 12.01 3.77
C ILE A 50 1.40 11.61 4.43
N GLU A 51 1.36 11.39 5.74
CA GLU A 51 2.47 10.83 6.52
C GLU A 51 2.00 9.54 7.20
N PHE A 52 2.77 8.46 7.04
CA PHE A 52 2.59 7.23 7.79
C PHE A 52 3.45 7.23 9.04
N GLU A 53 2.84 7.00 10.20
CA GLU A 53 3.60 6.77 11.42
C GLU A 53 4.27 5.39 11.36
N ASN A 54 5.47 5.26 11.95
CA ASN A 54 6.23 4.00 11.93
C ASN A 54 5.41 2.84 12.50
N GLU A 55 4.61 3.08 13.55
CA GLU A 55 3.75 2.06 14.15
C GLU A 55 2.71 1.52 13.18
N ASP A 56 2.26 2.32 12.22
CA ASP A 56 1.24 1.93 11.28
C ASP A 56 1.83 1.24 10.05
N VAL A 57 3.00 1.69 9.59
CA VAL A 57 3.80 0.92 8.62
C VAL A 57 4.07 -0.49 9.13
N GLU A 58 4.39 -0.66 10.42
CA GLU A 58 4.60 -1.97 11.04
C GLU A 58 3.32 -2.81 11.17
N LYS A 59 2.13 -2.19 11.18
CA LYS A 59 0.84 -2.88 11.22
C LYS A 59 0.35 -3.32 9.84
N ILE A 60 0.81 -2.66 8.77
CA ILE A 60 0.42 -2.96 7.38
C ILE A 60 1.00 -4.31 6.98
N LYS A 61 0.13 -5.30 6.81
CA LYS A 61 0.50 -6.66 6.37
C LYS A 61 -0.17 -7.03 5.07
N THR A 62 -1.40 -6.56 4.89
CA THR A 62 -2.21 -6.80 3.69
C THR A 62 -2.39 -5.52 2.90
N VAL A 63 -2.71 -5.67 1.61
CA VAL A 63 -3.06 -4.53 0.77
C VAL A 63 -4.30 -3.80 1.30
N GLY A 64 -5.25 -4.53 1.88
CA GLY A 64 -6.41 -3.95 2.57
C GLY A 64 -5.99 -2.99 3.69
N ASP A 65 -5.03 -3.37 4.52
CA ASP A 65 -4.52 -2.51 5.61
C ASP A 65 -3.95 -1.19 5.05
N ALA A 66 -3.16 -1.26 3.98
CA ALA A 66 -2.61 -0.07 3.34
C ALA A 66 -3.73 0.83 2.78
N ILE A 67 -4.72 0.25 2.09
CA ILE A 67 -5.86 1.00 1.53
C ILE A 67 -6.65 1.69 2.64
N ASP A 68 -6.99 0.97 3.72
CA ASP A 68 -7.73 1.53 4.84
C ASP A 68 -6.94 2.64 5.54
N TYR A 69 -5.62 2.48 5.66
CA TYR A 69 -4.77 3.50 6.27
C TYR A 69 -4.71 4.78 5.45
N VAL A 70 -4.41 4.65 4.15
CA VAL A 70 -4.40 5.77 3.20
C VAL A 70 -5.76 6.47 3.20
N LYS A 71 -6.85 5.69 3.18
CA LYS A 71 -8.20 6.23 3.23
C LYS A 71 -8.48 7.00 4.52
N ALA A 72 -8.05 6.49 5.68
CA ALA A 72 -8.23 7.16 6.96
C ALA A 72 -7.39 8.43 7.09
N ALA A 73 -6.20 8.48 6.46
CA ALA A 73 -5.31 9.63 6.48
C ALA A 73 -5.79 10.79 5.59
N VAL A 74 -6.48 10.48 4.48
CA VAL A 74 -6.99 11.47 3.50
C VAL A 74 -8.46 11.87 3.75
N GLU A 75 -9.13 11.28 4.76
CA GLU A 75 -10.54 11.58 5.09
C GLU A 75 -10.75 12.93 5.77
#